data_AF-A0A3D8HZG6-F1
#
_entry.id   AF-A0A3D8HZG6-F1
#
_cell.length_a   1.000
_cell.length_b   1.000
_cell.length_c   1.000
_cell.angle_alpha   90.00
_cell.angle_beta   90.00
_cell.angle_gamma   90.00
#
_symmetry.space_group_name_H-M   'P 1'
#
loop_
_entity.id
_entity.type
_entity.pdbx_description
1 polymer ?
#
loop_
_entity_poly.entity_id
_entity_poly.type
_entity_poly.pdbx_seq_one_letter_code
_entity_poly.pdbx_strand_id
1 'polypeptide(L)'
;MRILVYLFFIINICFSFDLKSINNIKADFVQIITTSDNNKIEYSGNSVTTKGYKSYYKYTKPFEKEVFIDEKQTIVYEPNLNQAIIFTSGIGLVDILNNAKQDGDKIISHANNITFFIYLDSNDMPKKIEYTDTLDNKNEIILSNIKINTNIDDSIFVFNAPKGTDIIYSKSNTF
;
A
#
# COMPACT_ATOMS: atom_id res chain seq x y z
N MET A 1 47.20 -38.65 -18.59
CA MET A 1 45.77 -38.64 -18.22
C MET A 1 45.40 -37.22 -17.83
N ARG A 2 44.45 -36.61 -18.56
CA ARG A 2 44.01 -35.22 -18.40
C ARG A 2 43.23 -35.07 -17.10
N ILE A 3 43.74 -34.27 -16.18
CA ILE A 3 42.97 -33.71 -15.07
C ILE A 3 42.23 -32.50 -15.61
N LEU A 4 40.90 -32.59 -15.64
CA LEU A 4 40.03 -31.46 -15.96
C LEU A 4 38.77 -31.61 -15.09
N VAL A 5 38.90 -31.20 -13.82
CA VAL A 5 37.79 -31.10 -12.89
C VAL A 5 37.13 -29.75 -13.15
N TYR A 6 36.04 -29.75 -13.93
CA TYR A 6 35.14 -28.60 -13.99
C TYR A 6 34.29 -28.58 -12.71
N LEU A 7 34.75 -27.83 -11.72
CA LEU A 7 33.94 -27.43 -10.57
C LEU A 7 33.03 -26.29 -11.04
N PHE A 8 31.88 -26.63 -11.61
CA PHE A 8 30.84 -25.66 -11.95
C PHE A 8 30.12 -25.26 -10.66
N PHE A 9 30.65 -24.23 -10.00
CA PHE A 9 30.00 -23.58 -8.86
C PHE A 9 28.78 -22.84 -9.43
N ILE A 10 27.61 -23.51 -9.47
CA ILE A 10 26.33 -22.82 -9.69
C ILE A 10 26.11 -21.99 -8.43
N ILE A 11 26.54 -20.74 -8.53
CA ILE A 11 26.14 -19.66 -7.65
C ILE A 11 24.61 -19.57 -7.79
N ASN A 12 23.90 -20.25 -6.90
CA ASN A 12 22.54 -19.88 -6.57
C ASN A 12 22.65 -18.53 -5.85
N ILE A 13 22.73 -17.41 -6.59
CA ILE A 13 22.31 -16.15 -6.00
C ILE A 13 20.80 -16.31 -5.82
N CYS A 14 20.42 -16.83 -4.67
CA CYS A 14 19.09 -16.66 -4.14
C CYS A 14 19.01 -15.15 -3.81
N PHE A 15 18.65 -14.34 -4.80
CA PHE A 15 18.15 -13.00 -4.52
C PHE A 15 16.83 -13.22 -3.79
N SER A 16 16.90 -13.43 -2.48
CA SER A 16 15.73 -13.30 -1.63
C SER A 16 15.48 -11.80 -1.55
N PHE A 17 14.50 -11.32 -2.30
CA PHE A 17 14.04 -9.95 -2.16
C PHE A 17 13.43 -9.80 -0.77
N ASP A 18 14.17 -9.14 0.11
CA ASP A 18 13.71 -8.86 1.46
C ASP A 18 12.86 -7.60 1.44
N LEU A 19 11.53 -7.78 1.39
CA LEU A 19 10.54 -6.71 1.54
C LEU A 19 10.82 -5.85 2.80
N LYS A 20 11.50 -6.37 3.84
CA LYS A 20 11.83 -5.64 5.07
C LYS A 20 12.84 -4.50 4.88
N SER A 21 13.54 -4.47 3.75
CA SER A 21 14.55 -3.45 3.41
C SER A 21 13.97 -2.19 2.76
N ILE A 22 12.65 -2.16 2.52
CA ILE A 22 11.96 -1.03 1.92
C ILE A 22 11.68 0.04 2.99
N ASN A 23 12.36 1.19 2.86
CA ASN A 23 12.15 2.37 3.71
C ASN A 23 11.03 3.26 3.18
N ASN A 24 10.86 3.35 1.86
CA ASN A 24 9.71 4.02 1.26
C ASN A 24 9.42 3.47 -0.14
N ILE A 25 8.18 3.67 -0.57
CA ILE A 25 7.67 3.35 -1.89
C ILE A 25 6.92 4.57 -2.42
N LYS A 26 7.21 4.95 -3.67
CA LYS A 26 6.39 5.82 -4.50
C LYS A 26 5.86 5.01 -5.68
N ALA A 27 4.56 5.06 -5.94
CA ALA A 27 3.96 4.31 -7.03
C ALA A 27 2.69 5.00 -7.55
N ASP A 28 2.39 4.76 -8.82
CA ASP A 28 1.05 4.95 -9.35
C ASP A 28 0.23 3.72 -8.98
N PHE A 29 -1.05 3.89 -8.70
CA PHE A 29 -1.93 2.77 -8.35
C PHE A 29 -3.25 2.81 -9.10
N VAL A 30 -3.79 1.62 -9.34
CA VAL A 30 -5.19 1.37 -9.68
C VAL A 30 -5.76 0.46 -8.60
N GLN A 31 -6.82 0.88 -7.93
CA GLN A 31 -7.57 0.07 -6.98
C GLN A 31 -8.91 -0.33 -7.59
N ILE A 32 -9.21 -1.62 -7.58
CA ILE A 32 -10.49 -2.18 -8.02
C ILE A 32 -11.18 -2.75 -6.79
N ILE A 33 -12.35 -2.22 -6.46
CA ILE A 33 -13.22 -2.71 -5.40
C ILE A 33 -14.36 -3.47 -6.08
N THR A 34 -14.46 -4.77 -5.81
CA THR A 34 -15.60 -5.60 -6.23
C THR A 34 -16.45 -5.88 -5.00
N THR A 35 -17.66 -5.33 -4.99
CA THR A 35 -18.63 -5.50 -3.90
C THR A 35 -19.25 -6.90 -3.91
N SER A 36 -19.95 -7.26 -2.84
CA SER A 36 -20.61 -8.57 -2.69
C SER A 36 -21.66 -8.87 -3.77
N ASP A 37 -22.26 -7.83 -4.36
CA ASP A 37 -23.19 -7.93 -5.50
C ASP A 37 -22.48 -7.89 -6.88
N ASN A 38 -21.15 -8.01 -6.92
CA ASN A 38 -20.27 -7.96 -8.09
C ASN A 38 -20.20 -6.63 -8.84
N ASN A 39 -20.67 -5.52 -8.24
CA ASN A 39 -20.39 -4.19 -8.78
C ASN A 39 -18.90 -3.86 -8.63
N LYS A 40 -18.33 -3.19 -9.63
CA LYS A 40 -16.92 -2.80 -9.66
C LYS A 40 -16.77 -1.30 -9.60
N ILE A 41 -15.92 -0.84 -8.68
CA ILE A 41 -15.53 0.56 -8.54
C ILE A 41 -14.03 0.62 -8.73
N GLU A 42 -13.59 1.45 -9.67
CA GLU A 42 -12.17 1.65 -9.96
C GLU A 42 -11.72 3.03 -9.50
N TYR A 43 -10.61 3.05 -8.76
CA TYR A 43 -9.92 4.24 -8.33
C TYR A 43 -8.51 4.25 -8.91
N SER A 44 -7.96 5.42 -9.20
CA SER A 44 -6.56 5.54 -9.60
C SER A 44 -5.90 6.77 -9.02
N GLY A 45 -4.59 6.72 -8.85
CA GLY A 45 -3.85 7.81 -8.27
C GLY A 45 -2.36 7.58 -8.16
N ASN A 46 -1.72 8.40 -7.34
CA ASN A 46 -0.32 8.26 -6.96
C ASN A 46 -0.22 8.12 -5.45
N SER A 47 0.76 7.36 -4.99
CA SER A 47 0.99 7.10 -3.58
C SER A 47 2.45 7.30 -3.22
N VAL A 48 2.67 7.75 -1.98
CA VAL A 48 3.96 7.71 -1.31
C VAL A 48 3.72 7.11 0.06
N THR A 49 4.53 6.12 0.43
CA THR A 49 4.42 5.44 1.71
C THR A 49 5.79 5.18 2.27
N THR A 50 5.95 5.36 3.58
CA THR A 50 7.23 5.19 4.28
C THR A 50 7.12 4.13 5.37
N LYS A 51 8.27 3.61 5.78
CA LYS A 51 8.43 2.80 6.97
C LYS A 51 8.19 3.69 8.19
N GLY A 52 7.21 3.33 9.03
CA GLY A 52 6.75 4.15 10.14
C GLY A 52 5.40 4.83 9.91
N TYR A 53 4.47 4.14 9.23
CA TYR A 53 3.05 4.49 9.10
C TYR A 53 2.71 5.77 8.32
N LYS A 54 3.67 6.60 7.87
CA LYS A 54 3.35 7.78 7.05
C LYS A 54 3.02 7.39 5.62
N SER A 55 1.80 7.69 5.20
CA SER A 55 1.32 7.44 3.85
C SER A 55 0.57 8.65 3.31
N TYR A 56 0.75 8.91 2.01
CA TYR A 56 -0.01 9.90 1.26
C TYR A 56 -0.52 9.27 -0.03
N TYR A 57 -1.82 9.34 -0.26
CA TYR A 57 -2.46 8.91 -1.50
C TYR A 57 -3.18 10.08 -2.12
N LYS A 58 -2.89 10.35 -3.40
CA LYS A 58 -3.64 11.30 -4.21
C LYS A 58 -4.45 10.53 -5.24
N TYR A 59 -5.75 10.43 -4.99
CA TYR A 59 -6.71 9.88 -5.94
C TYR A 59 -7.05 10.95 -6.99
N THR A 60 -7.05 10.55 -8.26
CA THR A 60 -7.42 11.42 -9.40
C THR A 60 -8.65 10.92 -10.13
N LYS A 61 -9.05 9.65 -9.93
CA LYS A 61 -10.27 9.06 -10.49
C LYS A 61 -10.99 8.17 -9.48
N PRO A 62 -12.32 8.07 -9.55
CA PRO A 62 -13.21 8.85 -10.43
C PRO A 62 -13.41 10.30 -9.94
N PHE A 63 -13.05 10.57 -8.69
CA PHE A 63 -13.06 11.89 -8.08
C PHE A 63 -11.74 12.14 -7.37
N GLU A 64 -11.39 13.41 -7.24
CA GLU A 64 -10.21 13.82 -6.49
C GLU A 64 -10.46 13.64 -4.99
N LYS A 65 -9.52 12.97 -4.33
CA LYS A 65 -9.42 12.94 -2.87
C LYS A 65 -7.98 12.69 -2.46
N GLU A 66 -7.62 13.19 -1.29
CA GLU A 66 -6.31 13.01 -0.70
C GLU A 66 -6.45 12.22 0.60
N VAL A 67 -5.59 11.23 0.81
CA VAL A 67 -5.59 10.42 2.02
C VAL A 67 -4.22 10.51 2.68
N PHE A 68 -4.22 10.98 3.91
CA PHE A 68 -3.03 11.08 4.76
C PHE A 68 -3.17 10.06 5.88
N ILE A 69 -2.16 9.24 6.10
CA ILE A 69 -2.14 8.23 7.15
C ILE A 69 -0.88 8.44 7.97
N ASP A 70 -1.02 8.37 9.29
CA ASP A 70 0.07 8.23 10.24
C ASP A 70 -0.24 7.11 11.26
N GLU A 71 0.61 6.97 12.28
CA GLU A 71 0.49 5.92 13.30
C GLU A 71 -0.83 6.00 14.13
N LYS A 72 -1.52 7.15 14.13
CA LYS A 72 -2.69 7.41 14.99
C LYS A 72 -3.98 7.51 14.20
N GLN A 73 -3.92 8.08 13.00
CA GLN A 73 -5.12 8.48 12.29
C GLN A 73 -4.98 8.43 10.78
N THR A 74 -6.14 8.36 10.13
CA THR A 74 -6.32 8.58 8.71
C THR A 74 -7.15 9.84 8.53
N ILE A 75 -6.72 10.69 7.60
CA ILE A 75 -7.43 11.88 7.13
C ILE A 75 -7.79 11.64 5.67
N VAL A 76 -9.07 11.69 5.34
CA VAL A 76 -9.57 11.67 3.96
C VAL A 76 -10.10 13.05 3.63
N TYR A 77 -9.47 13.75 2.71
CA TYR A 77 -9.89 15.06 2.23
C TYR A 77 -10.52 14.93 0.84
N GLU A 78 -11.74 15.45 0.68
CA GLU A 78 -12.48 15.49 -0.57
C GLU A 78 -12.64 16.95 -1.03
N PRO A 79 -11.76 17.46 -1.92
CA PRO A 79 -11.76 18.86 -2.35
C PRO A 79 -13.11 19.34 -2.89
N ASN A 80 -13.80 18.48 -3.65
CA ASN A 80 -15.10 18.83 -4.27
C ASN A 80 -16.20 19.08 -3.23
N LEU A 81 -16.05 18.53 -2.02
CA LEU A 81 -16.99 18.72 -0.91
C LEU A 81 -16.49 19.76 0.09
N ASN A 82 -15.25 20.25 -0.06
CA ASN A 82 -14.54 21.00 0.96
C ASN A 82 -14.62 20.31 2.33
N GLN A 83 -14.43 18.99 2.37
CA GLN A 83 -14.62 18.20 3.60
C GLN A 83 -13.40 17.33 3.89
N ALA A 84 -13.01 17.25 5.16
CA ALA A 84 -12.02 16.33 5.68
C ALA A 84 -12.63 15.43 6.76
N ILE A 85 -12.52 14.11 6.57
CA ILE A 85 -12.96 13.10 7.54
C ILE A 85 -11.72 12.53 8.23
N ILE A 86 -11.71 12.59 9.56
CA ILE A 86 -10.61 12.12 10.41
C ILE A 86 -11.10 10.96 11.26
N PHE A 87 -10.40 9.83 11.22
CA PHE A 87 -10.73 8.65 12.01
C PHE A 87 -9.49 7.91 12.50
N THR A 88 -9.64 7.22 13.63
CA THR A 88 -8.57 6.39 14.22
C THR A 88 -8.40 5.11 13.40
N SER A 89 -7.45 5.13 12.48
CA SER A 89 -6.97 3.96 11.71
C SER A 89 -5.61 4.34 11.13
N GLY A 90 -4.62 3.46 11.24
CA GLY A 90 -3.22 3.76 10.91
C GLY A 90 -2.57 2.75 9.99
N ILE A 91 -3.32 1.96 9.22
CA ILE A 91 -2.68 0.96 8.34
C ILE A 91 -2.31 1.60 7.01
N GLY A 92 -1.00 1.78 6.79
CA GLY A 92 -0.41 2.09 5.50
C GLY A 92 0.02 0.85 4.71
N LEU A 93 0.22 1.01 3.40
CA LEU A 93 0.66 -0.07 2.50
C LEU A 93 2.03 -0.66 2.88
N VAL A 94 2.96 0.17 3.37
CA VAL A 94 4.31 -0.27 3.73
C VAL A 94 4.29 -1.17 4.96
N ASP A 95 3.34 -1.00 5.88
CA ASP A 95 3.24 -1.88 7.05
C ASP A 95 2.74 -3.27 6.64
N ILE A 96 1.83 -3.33 5.66
CA ILE A 96 1.40 -4.58 5.04
C ILE A 96 2.62 -5.25 4.36
N LEU A 97 3.38 -4.51 3.55
CA LEU A 97 4.53 -5.05 2.82
C LEU A 97 5.69 -5.47 3.73
N ASN A 98 6.00 -4.70 4.78
CA ASN A 98 7.11 -5.02 5.70
C ASN A 98 6.82 -6.24 6.59
N ASN A 99 5.55 -6.49 6.91
CA ASN A 99 5.14 -7.65 7.70
C ASN A 99 4.86 -8.90 6.83
N ALA A 100 5.02 -8.78 5.51
CA ALA A 100 4.81 -9.86 4.58
C ALA A 100 5.79 -11.01 4.81
N LYS A 101 5.29 -12.24 4.72
CA LYS A 101 6.05 -13.47 4.85
C LYS A 101 5.64 -14.43 3.75
N GLN A 102 6.59 -15.25 3.34
CA GLN A 102 6.30 -16.36 2.44
C GLN A 102 5.51 -17.45 3.18
N ASP A 103 4.41 -17.89 2.57
CA ASP A 103 3.57 -19.00 3.01
C ASP A 103 3.30 -19.92 1.81
N GLY A 104 4.09 -20.98 1.70
CA GLY A 104 4.17 -21.81 0.50
C GLY A 104 4.61 -21.00 -0.73
N ASP A 105 3.78 -21.01 -1.76
CA ASP A 105 3.99 -20.26 -3.01
C ASP A 105 3.45 -18.82 -2.94
N LYS A 106 2.85 -18.42 -1.81
CA LYS A 106 2.22 -17.11 -1.64
C LYS A 106 3.08 -16.21 -0.77
N ILE A 107 2.92 -14.90 -0.94
CA ILE A 107 3.43 -13.91 -0.01
C ILE A 107 2.21 -13.28 0.67
N ILE A 108 2.14 -13.40 1.99
CA ILE A 108 0.99 -12.96 2.78
C ILE A 108 1.40 -12.04 3.90
N SER A 109 0.51 -11.12 4.25
CA SER A 109 0.63 -10.26 5.44
C SER A 109 -0.70 -10.21 6.17
N HIS A 110 -0.65 -9.97 7.48
CA HIS A 110 -1.86 -9.88 8.31
C HIS A 110 -1.89 -8.54 9.03
N ALA A 111 -3.01 -7.82 8.93
CA ALA A 111 -3.25 -6.61 9.69
C ALA A 111 -4.75 -6.40 9.91
N ASN A 112 -5.17 -5.99 11.11
CA ASN A 112 -6.58 -5.79 11.49
C ASN A 112 -7.52 -6.95 11.10
N ASN A 113 -7.12 -8.20 11.37
CA ASN A 113 -7.85 -9.42 10.99
C ASN A 113 -8.09 -9.60 9.48
N ILE A 114 -7.42 -8.82 8.64
CA ILE A 114 -7.43 -8.95 7.19
C ILE A 114 -6.15 -9.65 6.75
N THR A 115 -6.29 -10.61 5.82
CA THR A 115 -5.18 -11.24 5.14
C THR A 115 -4.95 -10.54 3.79
N PHE A 116 -3.73 -10.09 3.57
CA PHE A 116 -3.29 -9.46 2.33
C PHE A 116 -2.43 -10.45 1.55
N PHE A 117 -2.76 -10.63 0.27
CA PHE A 117 -1.97 -11.43 -0.67
C PHE A 117 -1.16 -10.49 -1.55
N ILE A 118 0.15 -10.67 -1.55
CA ILE A 118 1.10 -9.81 -2.25
C ILE A 118 1.68 -10.58 -3.43
N TYR A 119 1.67 -9.96 -4.60
CA TYR A 119 2.20 -10.53 -5.84
C TYR A 119 3.34 -9.64 -6.32
N LEU A 120 4.50 -10.25 -6.52
CA LEU A 120 5.69 -9.57 -7.00
C LEU A 120 5.80 -9.66 -8.54
N ASP A 121 6.54 -8.74 -9.14
CA ASP A 121 6.96 -8.85 -10.54
C ASP A 121 8.28 -9.65 -10.68
N SER A 122 8.82 -9.73 -11.91
CA SER A 122 10.06 -10.47 -12.19
C SER A 122 11.32 -9.86 -11.57
N ASN A 123 11.22 -8.64 -11.03
CA ASN A 123 12.29 -7.96 -10.29
C ASN A 123 11.97 -7.94 -8.78
N ASP A 124 11.07 -8.82 -8.35
CA ASP A 124 10.56 -8.95 -6.99
C ASP A 124 9.86 -7.69 -6.43
N MET A 125 9.43 -6.75 -7.27
CA MET A 125 8.74 -5.55 -6.82
C MET A 125 7.25 -5.83 -6.56
N PRO A 126 6.64 -5.28 -5.50
CA PRO A 126 5.23 -5.52 -5.19
C PRO A 126 4.34 -4.91 -6.28
N LYS A 127 3.78 -5.76 -7.15
CA LYS A 127 3.00 -5.34 -8.32
C LYS A 127 1.51 -5.33 -8.05
N LYS A 128 1.02 -6.27 -7.23
CA LYS A 128 -0.40 -6.37 -6.90
C LYS A 128 -0.59 -6.79 -5.46
N ILE A 129 -1.61 -6.23 -4.82
CA ILE A 129 -2.02 -6.57 -3.46
C ILE A 129 -3.52 -6.85 -3.48
N GLU A 130 -3.93 -7.98 -2.92
CA GLU A 130 -5.33 -8.38 -2.85
C GLU A 130 -5.74 -8.62 -1.41
N TYR A 131 -6.95 -8.20 -1.05
CA TYR A 131 -7.56 -8.50 0.25
C TYR A 131 -9.08 -8.43 0.18
N THR A 132 -9.74 -9.07 1.15
CA THR A 132 -11.17 -8.90 1.38
C THR A 132 -11.35 -8.05 2.63
N ASP A 133 -12.12 -6.97 2.54
CA ASP A 133 -12.41 -6.12 3.70
C ASP A 133 -13.49 -6.71 4.61
N THR A 134 -13.79 -6.04 5.72
CA THR A 134 -14.78 -6.50 6.71
C THR A 134 -16.24 -6.44 6.21
N LEU A 135 -16.48 -5.87 5.04
CA LEU A 135 -17.79 -5.79 4.38
C LEU A 135 -17.88 -6.78 3.20
N ASP A 136 -16.97 -7.76 3.15
CA ASP A 136 -16.84 -8.76 2.08
C ASP A 136 -16.53 -8.19 0.69
N ASN A 137 -16.05 -6.94 0.60
CA ASN A 137 -15.59 -6.41 -0.68
C ASN A 137 -14.19 -6.93 -1.00
N LYS A 138 -14.00 -7.39 -2.22
CA LYS A 138 -12.69 -7.78 -2.75
C LYS A 138 -11.98 -6.54 -3.27
N ASN A 139 -10.80 -6.28 -2.75
CA ASN A 139 -9.97 -5.16 -3.11
C ASN A 139 -8.72 -5.67 -3.84
N GLU A 140 -8.46 -5.14 -5.03
CA GLU A 140 -7.21 -5.35 -5.78
C GLU A 140 -6.51 -4.00 -5.93
N ILE A 141 -5.26 -3.89 -5.49
CA ILE A 141 -4.41 -2.71 -5.70
C ILE A 141 -3.29 -3.12 -6.64
N ILE A 142 -3.26 -2.53 -7.83
CA ILE A 142 -2.26 -2.74 -8.86
C ILE A 142 -1.32 -1.54 -8.85
N LEU A 143 -0.02 -1.80 -8.69
CA LEU A 143 1.02 -0.78 -8.63
C LEU A 143 1.79 -0.71 -9.94
N SER A 144 2.16 0.51 -10.34
CA SER A 144 3.02 0.77 -11.49
C SER A 144 3.95 1.95 -11.22
N ASN A 145 4.96 2.13 -12.08
CA ASN A 145 5.96 3.20 -11.92
C ASN A 145 6.60 3.23 -10.52
N ILE A 146 6.82 2.04 -9.95
CA ILE A 146 7.27 1.86 -8.57
C ILE A 146 8.71 2.34 -8.42
N LYS A 147 8.95 3.17 -7.41
CA LYS A 147 10.28 3.63 -6.98
C LYS A 147 10.40 3.42 -5.48
N ILE A 148 11.49 2.78 -5.06
CA ILE A 148 11.74 2.49 -3.64
C ILE A 148 12.92 3.30 -3.12
N ASN A 149 12.95 3.54 -1.81
CA ASN A 149 14.08 4.16 -1.11
C ASN A 149 14.52 5.50 -1.71
N THR A 150 13.55 6.27 -2.19
CA THR A 150 13.76 7.62 -2.74
C THR A 150 13.83 8.66 -1.63
N ASN A 151 14.41 9.83 -1.92
CA ASN A 151 14.35 10.96 -1.00
C ASN A 151 12.94 11.56 -1.02
N ILE A 152 12.27 11.60 0.13
CA ILE A 152 10.91 12.11 0.28
C ILE A 152 10.93 13.31 1.21
N ASP A 153 10.25 14.39 0.81
CA ASP A 153 10.02 15.55 1.67
C ASP A 153 8.88 15.22 2.65
N ASP A 154 9.16 15.29 3.95
CA ASP A 154 8.19 14.97 5.00
C ASP A 154 6.94 15.86 4.98
N SER A 155 7.01 17.05 4.36
CA SER A 155 5.88 17.96 4.23
C SER A 155 4.70 17.38 3.44
N ILE A 156 4.93 16.38 2.57
CA ILE A 156 3.84 15.74 1.80
C ILE A 156 2.88 14.96 2.70
N PHE A 157 3.29 14.58 3.90
CA PHE A 157 2.46 13.84 4.85
C PHE A 157 1.64 14.75 5.76
N VAL A 158 1.84 16.07 5.66
CA VAL A 158 1.17 17.05 6.52
C VAL A 158 -0.08 17.56 5.83
N PHE A 159 -1.24 17.20 6.37
CA PHE A 159 -2.50 17.79 5.93
C PHE A 159 -2.64 19.23 6.42
N ASN A 160 -2.70 20.17 5.49
CA ASN A 160 -2.98 21.58 5.76
C ASN A 160 -4.39 21.90 5.27
N ALA A 161 -5.37 21.90 6.18
CA ALA A 161 -6.77 22.12 5.85
C ALA A 161 -6.98 23.45 5.11
N PRO A 162 -7.48 23.44 3.85
CA PRO A 162 -7.82 24.65 3.14
C PRO A 162 -8.87 25.49 3.88
N LYS A 163 -8.89 26.79 3.58
CA LYS A 163 -9.87 27.70 4.19
C LYS A 163 -11.28 27.26 3.83
N GLY A 164 -12.13 27.09 4.83
CA GLY A 164 -13.53 26.70 4.65
C GLY A 164 -13.75 25.18 4.58
N THR A 165 -12.71 24.37 4.84
CA THR A 165 -12.88 22.92 4.99
C THR A 165 -13.71 22.59 6.22
N ASP A 166 -14.77 21.80 6.02
CA ASP A 166 -15.53 21.17 7.08
C ASP A 166 -14.77 19.94 7.61
N ILE A 167 -14.54 19.88 8.91
CA ILE A 167 -13.75 18.82 9.55
C ILE A 167 -14.67 17.93 10.38
N ILE A 168 -14.77 16.67 9.97
CA ILE A 168 -15.60 15.66 10.64
C ILE A 168 -14.71 14.63 11.33
N TYR A 169 -14.94 14.41 12.61
CA TYR A 169 -14.27 13.37 13.38
C TYR A 169 -15.18 12.15 13.53
N SER A 170 -14.79 11.01 12.96
CA SER A 170 -15.48 9.74 13.16
C SER A 170 -14.90 9.03 14.38
N LYS A 171 -15.73 8.83 15.42
CA LYS A 171 -15.35 8.04 16.59
C LYS A 171 -15.47 6.56 16.24
N SER A 172 -14.42 5.78 16.50
CA SER A 172 -14.51 4.32 16.51
C SER A 172 -15.52 3.91 17.59
N ASN A 173 -16.67 3.38 17.18
CA ASN A 173 -17.52 2.63 18.09
C ASN A 173 -16.83 1.28 18.32
N THR A 174 -16.10 1.16 19.42
CA THR A 174 -15.73 -0.14 19.97
C THR A 174 -17.02 -0.86 20.36
N PHE A 175 -17.39 -1.90 19.60
CA PHE A 175 -18.31 -2.94 20.03
C PHE A 175 -17.51 -4.06 20.71
#